data_AF-A0A972APS9-F1
#
_entry.id   AF-A0A972APS9-F1
#
_cell.length_a   1.000
_cell.length_b   1.000
_cell.length_c   1.000
_cell.angle_alpha   90.00
_cell.angle_beta   90.00
_cell.angle_gamma   90.00
#
_symmetry.space_group_name_H-M   'P 1'
#
loop_
_entity.id
_entity.type
_entity.pdbx_description
1 polymer ?
#
loop_
_entity_poly.entity_id
_entity_poly.type
_entity_poly.pdbx_seq_one_letter_code
_entity_poly.pdbx_strand_id
1 'polypeptide(L)' 'MITAEVSLYPLKTPRASTIITNAINSLNNEELEYSVGSISTLLSGTEEQVWSGLQAMFRNAQNYGEVSMVITLTNAAD' A
#
# COMPACT_ATOMS: atom_id res chain seq x y z
N MET A 1 7.29 -14.24 8.32
CA MET A 1 6.46 -13.50 7.35
C MET A 1 5.65 -12.49 8.13
N ILE A 2 5.29 -11.38 7.50
CA ILE A 2 4.41 -10.38 8.10
C ILE A 2 3.27 -10.08 7.15
N THR A 3 2.19 -9.55 7.71
CA THR A 3 1.02 -9.08 6.98
C THR A 3 0.77 -7.62 7.32
N ALA A 4 0.49 -6.81 6.30
CA ALA A 4 0.12 -5.41 6.43
C ALA A 4 -1.26 -5.16 5.83
N GLU A 5 -2.16 -4.58 6.60
CA GLU A 5 -3.37 -3.96 6.07
C GLU A 5 -3.12 -2.46 5.91
N VAL A 6 -3.22 -1.95 4.69
CA VAL A 6 -2.90 -0.56 4.35
C VAL A 6 -4.09 0.16 3.72
N SER A 7 -4.33 1.39 4.18
CA SER A 7 -5.25 2.34 3.56
C SER A 7 -4.52 3.62 3.19
N LEU A 8 -4.76 4.12 1.99
CA LEU A 8 -4.07 5.28 1.42
C LEU A 8 -5.07 6.39 1.11
N TYR A 9 -4.78 7.60 1.59
CA TYR A 9 -5.65 8.76 1.47
C TYR A 9 -4.92 9.93 0.81
N PRO A 10 -5.01 10.06 -0.53
CA PRO A 10 -4.56 11.27 -1.22
C PRO A 10 -5.39 12.47 -0.77
N LEU A 11 -4.72 13.55 -0.36
CA LEU A 11 -5.39 14.72 0.22
C LEU A 11 -5.53 15.85 -0.81
N LYS A 12 -6.55 16.69 -0.63
CA LYS A 12 -6.79 17.93 -1.41
C LYS A 12 -6.80 17.71 -2.94
N THR A 13 -7.20 16.53 -3.41
CA THR A 13 -7.16 16.16 -4.83
C THR A 13 -8.47 15.56 -5.31
N PRO A 14 -8.97 15.94 -6.50
CA PRO A 14 -10.12 15.28 -7.11
C PRO A 14 -9.77 13.93 -7.77
N ARG A 15 -8.48 13.56 -7.81
CA ARG A 15 -7.96 12.36 -8.50
C ARG A 15 -7.63 11.21 -7.55
N ALA A 16 -8.22 11.19 -6.35
CA ALA A 16 -7.88 10.25 -5.30
C ALA A 16 -7.90 8.78 -5.77
N SER A 17 -8.97 8.36 -6.47
CA SER A 17 -9.09 7.00 -6.99
C SER A 17 -7.95 6.61 -7.93
N THR A 18 -7.58 7.49 -8.86
CA THR A 18 -6.47 7.24 -9.79
C THR A 18 -5.14 7.11 -9.06
N ILE A 19 -4.90 7.96 -8.04
CA ILE A 19 -3.67 7.92 -7.26
C ILE A 19 -3.58 6.62 -6.45
N ILE A 20 -4.68 6.19 -5.83
CA ILE A 20 -4.76 4.93 -5.09
C ILE A 20 -4.50 3.74 -6.03
N THR A 21 -5.15 3.69 -7.20
CA THR A 21 -4.92 2.64 -8.20
C THR A 21 -3.47 2.60 -8.67
N ASN A 22 -2.86 3.76 -8.93
CA ASN A 22 -1.45 3.82 -9.33
C ASN A 22 -0.49 3.35 -8.23
N ALA A 23 -0.79 3.67 -6.96
CA ALA A 23 -0.02 3.19 -5.83
C ALA A 23 -0.14 1.67 -5.68
N ILE A 24 -1.35 1.09 -5.76
CA ILE A 24 -1.55 -0.37 -5.77
C ILE A 24 -0.79 -1.01 -6.94
N ASN A 25 -0.85 -0.43 -8.13
CA ASN A 25 -0.15 -0.94 -9.31
C ASN A 25 1.38 -0.94 -9.17
N SER A 26 1.95 -0.15 -8.25
CA SER A 26 3.39 -0.20 -7.97
C SER A 26 3.83 -1.51 -7.32
N LEU A 27 2.91 -2.23 -6.65
CA LEU A 27 3.16 -3.54 -6.05
C LEU A 27 3.39 -4.63 -7.10
N ASN A 28 2.97 -4.44 -8.35
CA ASN A 28 3.21 -5.40 -9.43
C ASN A 28 4.70 -5.65 -9.70
N ASN A 29 5.58 -4.75 -9.26
CA ASN A 29 7.03 -4.90 -9.40
C ASN A 29 7.68 -5.58 -8.19
N GLU A 30 6.90 -5.88 -7.15
CA GLU A 30 7.39 -6.48 -5.92
C GLU A 30 7.03 -7.97 -5.88
N GLU A 31 7.93 -8.80 -5.38
CA GLU A 31 7.69 -10.24 -5.19
C GLU A 31 6.86 -10.49 -3.91
N LEU A 32 5.66 -9.91 -3.80
CA LEU A 32 4.80 -10.06 -2.62
C LEU A 32 3.35 -10.39 -2.99
N GLU A 33 2.65 -11.07 -2.08
CA GLU A 33 1.23 -11.34 -2.24
C GLU A 33 0.42 -10.14 -1.76
N TYR A 34 -0.56 -9.71 -2.56
CA TYR A 34 -1.48 -8.67 -2.13
C TYR A 34 -2.91 -8.90 -2.61
N SER A 35 -3.87 -8.39 -1.84
CA SER A 35 -5.30 -8.46 -2.15
C SER A 35 -5.96 -7.12 -1.90
N VAL A 36 -6.69 -6.60 -2.90
CA VAL A 36 -7.39 -5.32 -2.83
C VAL A 36 -8.80 -5.55 -2.33
N GLY A 37 -9.10 -5.04 -1.13
CA GLY A 37 -10.43 -5.01 -0.56
C GLY A 37 -11.21 -3.74 -0.92
N SER A 38 -12.42 -3.62 -0.38
CA SER A 38 -13.28 -2.44 -0.58
C SER A 38 -12.80 -1.19 0.18
N ILE A 39 -11.99 -1.37 1.23
CA ILE A 39 -11.54 -0.29 2.13
C ILE A 39 -10.01 -0.21 2.17
N SER A 40 -9.34 -1.36 2.24
CA SER A 40 -7.89 -1.49 2.44
C SER A 40 -7.30 -2.48 1.44
N THR A 41 -5.97 -2.48 1.32
CA THR A 41 -5.20 -3.50 0.63
C THR A 41 -4.45 -4.34 1.67
N LEU A 42 -4.49 -5.65 1.53
CA LEU A 42 -3.71 -6.58 2.35
C LEU A 42 -2.43 -6.96 1.61
N LEU A 43 -1.28 -6.90 2.26
CA LEU A 43 0.02 -7.33 1.74
C LEU A 43 0.58 -8.41 2.66
N SER A 44 1.17 -9.47 2.10
CA SER A 44 1.79 -10.56 2.84
C SER A 44 3.09 -11.00 2.16
N GLY A 45 4.12 -11.29 2.97
CA GLY A 45 5.44 -11.70 2.48
C GLY A 45 6.51 -11.71 3.58
N THR A 46 7.79 -11.67 3.18
CA THR A 46 8.89 -11.38 4.11
C THR A 46 8.80 -9.94 4.61
N GLU A 47 9.54 -9.61 5.68
CA GLU A 47 9.57 -8.23 6.18
C GLU A 47 10.04 -7.26 5.09
N GLU A 48 11.13 -7.61 4.40
CA GLU A 48 11.71 -6.80 3.34
C GLU A 48 10.72 -6.55 2.20
N GLN A 49 10.00 -7.60 1.77
CA GLN A 49 8.99 -7.51 0.71
C GLN A 49 7.85 -6.58 1.10
N VAL A 50 7.27 -6.75 2.30
CA VAL A 50 6.15 -5.93 2.76
C VAL A 50 6.58 -4.47 2.96
N TRP A 51 7.76 -4.22 3.56
CA TRP A 51 8.27 -2.86 3.72
C TRP A 51 8.58 -2.19 2.37
N SER A 52 9.14 -2.93 1.41
CA SER A 52 9.38 -2.45 0.05
C SER A 52 8.07 -2.05 -0.64
N GLY A 53 7.05 -2.91 -0.57
CA GLY A 53 5.72 -2.63 -1.11
C GLY A 53 5.05 -1.40 -0.49
N LEU A 54 5.05 -1.29 0.84
CA LEU A 54 4.52 -0.11 1.54
C LEU A 54 5.26 1.17 1.12
N GLN A 55 6.59 1.12 1.02
CA GLN A 55 7.40 2.25 0.56
C GLN A 55 7.08 2.63 -0.89
N ALA A 56 6.92 1.65 -1.79
CA ALA A 56 6.57 1.87 -3.18
C ALA A 56 5.20 2.56 -3.32
N MET A 57 4.19 2.07 -2.61
CA MET A 57 2.86 2.67 -2.56
C MET A 57 2.91 4.13 -2.08
N PHE A 58 3.61 4.38 -0.96
CA PHE A 58 3.69 5.71 -0.37
C PHE A 58 4.38 6.70 -1.29
N ARG A 59 5.55 6.32 -1.84
CA ARG A 59 6.32 7.16 -2.77
C ARG A 59 5.55 7.44 -4.05
N ASN A 60 4.88 6.43 -4.63
CA ASN A 60 4.07 6.61 -5.83
C ASN A 60 2.99 7.67 -5.59
N ALA A 61 2.27 7.57 -4.48
CA ALA A 61 1.20 8.50 -4.13
C ALA A 61 1.71 9.91 -3.79
N GLN A 62 2.84 10.01 -3.09
CA GLN A 62 3.47 11.27 -2.69
C GLN A 62 3.88 12.12 -3.91
N ASN A 63 4.15 11.50 -5.07
CA ASN A 63 4.44 12.24 -6.31
C ASN A 63 3.26 13.10 -6.80
N TYR A 64 2.05 12.85 -6.31
CA TYR A 64 0.85 13.59 -6.68
C TYR A 64 0.38 14.61 -5.63
N GLY A 65 1.09 14.73 -4.50
CA GLY A 65 0.80 15.69 -3.43
C GLY A 65 0.84 15.10 -2.03
N GLU A 66 0.16 15.76 -1.09
CA GLU A 66 0.03 15.30 0.29
C GLU A 66 -0.76 13.99 0.36
N VAL A 67 -0.26 13.04 1.14
CA VAL A 67 -0.88 11.72 1.31
C VAL A 67 -0.78 11.28 2.75
N SER A 68 -1.86 10.68 3.26
CA SER A 68 -1.85 9.94 4.53
C SER A 68 -1.90 8.44 4.22
N MET A 69 -1.10 7.65 4.93
CA MET A 69 -1.10 6.20 4.85
C MET A 69 -1.28 5.65 6.25
N VAL A 70 -2.31 4.82 6.43
CA VAL A 70 -2.58 4.12 7.68
C VAL A 70 -2.25 2.66 7.46
N ILE A 71 -1.40 2.12 8.34
CA ILE A 71 -0.92 0.74 8.26
C ILE A 71 -1.20 0.06 9.58
N THR A 72 -1.83 -1.11 9.51
CA THR A 72 -1.83 -2.09 10.60
C THR A 72 -0.88 -3.22 10.20
N LEU A 73 0.14 -3.47 11.02
CA LEU A 73 1.16 -4.48 10.76
C LEU A 73 1.07 -5.60 11.79
N THR A 74 1.19 -6.85 11.34
CA THR A 74 1.23 -8.01 12.23
C THR A 74 2.27 -9.03 11.77
N ASN A 75 3.02 -9.58 12.71
CA ASN A 75 3.83 -10.79 12.52
C ASN A 75 3.13 -12.06 13.04
N ALA A 76 1.89 -11.92 13.53
CA ALA A 76 1.06 -13.02 14.02
C ALA A 76 0.26 -13.68 12.89
N ALA A 77 0.84 -13.76 11.69
CA ALA A 77 0.22 -14.50 10.58
C ALA A 77 0.28 -16.00 10.91
N ASP A 78 -0.88 -16.66 10.93
CA ASP A 78 -0.98 -18.12 10.86
C ASP A 78 -0.46 -18.64 9.51
#